data_AF-A0A543CNA8-F1
#
_entry.id   AF-A0A543CNA8-F1
#
_cell.length_a   1.000
_cell.length_b   1.000
_cell.length_c   1.000
_cell.angle_alpha   90.00
_cell.angle_beta   90.00
_cell.angle_gamma   90.00
#
_symmetry.space_group_name_H-M   'P 1'
#
loop_
_entity.id
_entity.type
_entity.pdbx_description
1 polymer ?
#
loop_
_entity_poly.entity_id
_entity_poly.type
_entity_poly.pdbx_seq_one_letter_code
_entity_poly.pdbx_strand_id
1 'polypeptide(L)'
;MPRTPLQSLGVSDTNQNVTRQPDVEGYDDLMDFDAEGFLNEWQEADRAAVDLLREALPDVVAARVPEEQLAEAVQRIRTQLTEWPHRHLASAADWGKQPPADDETLWIQAAGALVSMNGESGLGSHEETSLMTLQHGDWAGAVIGLARAGVGTRAWAEDLFQLADKCPEIEGSYEADDREPIEFAFGLMVPVWEAVGALDEHRRLTPLGHWGLPRALAWAWDGSLDEG
;
A
#
# COMPACT_ATOMS: atom_id res chain seq x y z
N MET A 1 -42.04 57.11 -23.92
CA MET A 1 -40.86 56.68 -24.69
C MET A 1 -40.65 55.18 -24.44
N PRO A 2 -40.24 54.37 -25.43
CA PRO A 2 -41.20 53.65 -26.27
C PRO A 2 -40.86 52.16 -26.58
N ARG A 3 -41.77 51.50 -27.31
CA ARG A 3 -41.62 50.38 -28.29
C ARG A 3 -41.75 48.91 -27.84
N THR A 4 -42.87 48.32 -28.24
CA THR A 4 -43.00 46.97 -28.85
C THR A 4 -42.49 46.99 -30.31
N PRO A 5 -42.49 45.86 -31.07
CA PRO A 5 -41.75 44.59 -30.98
C PRO A 5 -40.68 44.48 -32.10
N LEU A 6 -39.89 43.41 -32.14
CA LEU A 6 -39.22 42.98 -33.38
C LEU A 6 -39.75 41.62 -33.82
N GLN A 7 -40.50 41.64 -34.92
CA GLN A 7 -40.73 40.49 -35.79
C GLN A 7 -39.42 40.13 -36.51
N SER A 8 -39.25 38.81 -36.63
CA SER A 8 -38.37 38.11 -37.56
C SER A 8 -38.42 38.66 -38.99
N LEU A 9 -37.25 38.71 -39.63
CA LEU A 9 -36.90 38.40 -41.02
C LEU A 9 -35.36 38.44 -41.04
N GLY A 10 -34.59 37.38 -41.24
CA GLY A 10 -34.77 36.30 -42.19
C GLY A 10 -33.76 36.49 -43.33
N VAL A 11 -32.70 35.67 -43.32
CA VAL A 11 -31.97 35.13 -44.49
C VAL A 11 -30.99 36.11 -45.17
N SER A 12 -29.70 36.02 -44.84
CA SER A 12 -28.63 35.21 -45.50
C SER A 12 -28.00 35.94 -46.70
N ASP A 13 -26.68 36.15 -46.65
CA ASP A 13 -25.75 35.26 -47.36
C ASP A 13 -24.28 35.60 -46.99
N THR A 14 -23.62 34.59 -46.42
CA THR A 14 -22.36 33.97 -46.90
C THR A 14 -21.41 34.89 -47.69
N ASN A 15 -20.10 35.03 -47.43
CA ASN A 15 -19.10 34.02 -47.07
C ASN A 15 -17.73 34.74 -47.04
N GLN A 16 -16.89 34.51 -46.02
CA GLN A 16 -15.45 34.25 -46.19
C GLN A 16 -14.85 33.90 -44.82
N ASN A 17 -14.81 32.59 -44.58
CA ASN A 17 -14.05 31.94 -43.52
C ASN A 17 -12.56 32.26 -43.68
N VAL A 18 -12.03 33.07 -42.77
CA VAL A 18 -10.61 33.01 -42.39
C VAL A 18 -10.59 32.36 -41.02
N THR A 19 -10.39 31.04 -41.00
CA THR A 19 -10.18 30.29 -39.76
C THR A 19 -8.84 30.76 -39.18
N ARG A 20 -8.89 31.72 -38.26
CA ARG A 20 -7.75 32.02 -37.39
C ARG A 20 -7.68 30.88 -36.38
N GLN A 21 -6.80 29.92 -36.62
CA GLN A 21 -6.37 29.00 -35.57
C GLN A 21 -5.91 29.86 -34.38
N PRO A 22 -6.39 29.62 -33.16
CA PRO A 22 -5.73 30.20 -32.00
C PRO A 22 -4.31 29.62 -31.96
N ASP A 23 -3.32 30.51 -31.93
CA ASP A 23 -1.93 30.16 -31.70
C ASP A 23 -1.86 29.35 -30.40
N VAL A 24 -1.60 28.06 -30.51
CA VAL A 24 -1.39 27.17 -29.36
C VAL A 24 0.07 27.29 -28.93
N GLU A 25 0.55 28.52 -28.74
CA GLU A 25 1.83 28.81 -28.09
C GLU A 25 1.53 28.96 -26.59
N GLY A 26 1.76 27.90 -25.82
CA GLY A 26 1.55 27.96 -24.37
C GLY A 26 1.34 26.63 -23.63
N TYR A 27 1.58 25.47 -24.25
CA TYR A 27 1.54 24.18 -23.54
C TYR A 27 2.92 23.64 -23.14
N ASP A 28 4.01 24.29 -23.54
CA ASP A 28 5.37 23.89 -23.15
C ASP A 28 5.75 24.35 -21.72
N ASP A 29 4.95 25.20 -21.07
CA ASP A 29 5.28 25.84 -19.78
C ASP A 29 4.51 25.24 -18.58
N LEU A 30 3.80 24.11 -18.77
CA LEU A 30 2.95 23.49 -17.75
C LEU A 30 3.50 22.18 -17.14
N MET A 31 4.70 21.74 -17.49
CA MET A 31 5.23 20.43 -17.06
C MET A 31 6.75 20.42 -16.83
N ASP A 32 7.28 21.37 -16.05
CA ASP A 32 8.43 21.04 -15.18
C ASP A 32 7.86 20.40 -13.91
N PHE A 33 7.28 19.21 -14.06
CA PHE A 33 6.96 18.36 -12.92
C PHE A 33 8.31 17.96 -12.32
N ASP A 34 8.61 18.47 -11.12
CA ASP A 34 9.82 18.12 -10.38
C ASP A 34 9.70 16.66 -9.87
N ALA A 35 9.81 15.72 -10.81
CA ALA A 35 9.73 14.30 -10.54
C ALA A 35 10.82 13.87 -9.56
N GLU A 36 12.00 14.48 -9.64
CA GLU A 36 13.12 14.20 -8.75
C GLU A 36 12.81 14.67 -7.33
N GLY A 37 12.27 15.88 -7.16
CA GLY A 37 11.81 16.39 -5.86
C GLY A 37 10.71 15.53 -5.25
N PHE A 38 9.68 15.16 -6.03
CA PHE A 38 8.59 14.30 -5.57
C PHE A 38 9.08 12.89 -5.17
N LEU A 39 9.97 12.29 -5.97
CA LEU A 39 10.58 11.00 -5.63
C LEU A 39 11.43 11.07 -4.36
N ASN A 40 12.16 12.16 -4.16
CA ASN A 40 12.95 12.36 -2.95
C ASN A 40 12.08 12.54 -1.70
N GLU A 41 10.98 13.29 -1.79
CA GLU A 41 9.99 13.41 -0.70
C GLU A 41 9.35 12.06 -0.37
N TRP A 42 9.04 11.25 -1.38
CA TRP A 42 8.52 9.90 -1.19
C TRP A 42 9.53 8.99 -0.47
N GLN A 43 10.78 8.96 -0.93
CA GLN A 43 11.86 8.19 -0.29
C GLN A 43 12.16 8.66 1.13
N GLU A 44 11.98 9.96 1.41
CA GLU A 44 12.11 10.49 2.76
C GLU A 44 10.97 10.00 3.67
N ALA A 45 9.74 9.93 3.16
CA ALA A 45 8.61 9.35 3.88
C ALA A 45 8.80 7.85 4.15
N ASP A 46 9.27 7.09 3.15
CA ASP A 46 9.64 5.67 3.29
C ASP A 46 10.65 5.48 4.42
N ARG A 47 11.77 6.22 4.38
CA ARG A 47 12.82 6.15 5.41
C ARG A 47 12.30 6.53 6.80
N ALA A 48 11.49 7.60 6.89
CA ALA A 48 10.90 8.03 8.15
C ALA A 48 9.95 6.97 8.74
N ALA A 49 9.18 6.27 7.89
CA ALA A 49 8.32 5.18 8.33
C ALA A 49 9.13 3.98 8.85
N VAL A 50 10.27 3.66 8.22
CA VAL A 50 11.18 2.61 8.72
C VAL A 50 11.80 3.00 10.06
N ASP A 51 12.29 4.23 10.20
CA ASP A 51 12.84 4.74 11.46
C ASP A 51 11.79 4.68 12.58
N LEU A 52 10.54 5.05 12.27
CA LEU A 52 9.42 4.93 13.20
C LEU A 52 9.20 3.49 13.67
N LEU A 53 9.23 2.51 12.77
CA LEU A 53 9.10 1.10 13.15
C LEU A 53 10.22 0.66 14.11
N ARG A 54 11.48 1.08 13.85
CA ARG A 54 12.63 0.74 14.70
C ARG A 54 12.50 1.35 16.09
N GLU A 55 12.11 2.62 16.17
CA GLU A 55 11.94 3.34 17.42
C GLU A 55 10.76 2.79 18.24
N ALA A 56 9.66 2.45 17.57
CA ALA A 56 8.44 1.99 18.21
C ALA A 56 8.52 0.54 18.73
N LEU A 57 9.38 -0.30 18.14
CA LEU A 57 9.43 -1.75 18.36
C LEU A 57 10.84 -2.31 18.67
N PRO A 58 11.62 -1.73 19.60
CA PRO A 58 13.01 -2.16 19.85
C PRO A 58 13.14 -3.63 20.23
N ASP A 59 12.16 -4.18 20.96
CA ASP A 59 12.15 -5.60 21.35
C ASP A 59 11.93 -6.55 20.15
N VAL A 60 11.21 -6.09 19.13
CA VAL A 60 10.96 -6.86 17.89
C VAL A 60 12.15 -6.80 16.95
N VAL A 61 12.85 -5.66 16.91
CA VAL A 61 14.14 -5.53 16.21
C VAL A 61 15.15 -6.52 16.81
N ALA A 62 15.22 -6.61 18.15
CA ALA A 62 16.12 -7.53 18.84
C ALA A 62 15.66 -9.01 18.82
N ALA A 63 14.44 -9.30 18.36
CA ALA A 63 13.88 -10.65 18.37
C ALA A 63 14.58 -11.57 17.36
N ARG A 64 14.78 -12.82 17.78
CA ARG A 64 15.31 -13.86 16.89
C ARG A 64 14.24 -14.38 15.94
N VAL A 65 14.70 -14.83 14.77
CA VAL A 65 13.86 -15.49 13.77
C VAL A 65 13.19 -16.73 14.37
N PRO A 66 11.86 -16.88 14.23
CA PRO A 66 11.15 -18.12 14.55
C PRO A 66 11.40 -19.20 13.49
N GLU A 67 12.56 -19.86 13.54
CA GLU A 67 13.08 -20.76 12.48
C GLU A 67 12.10 -21.86 12.05
N GLU A 68 11.42 -22.52 13.00
CA GLU A 68 10.48 -23.60 12.70
C GLU A 68 9.25 -23.07 11.94
N GLN A 69 8.67 -21.97 12.42
CA GLN A 69 7.51 -21.35 11.78
C GLN A 69 7.87 -20.79 10.40
N LEU A 70 9.06 -20.21 10.26
CA LEU A 70 9.57 -19.71 8.99
C LEU A 70 9.70 -20.85 7.97
N ALA A 71 10.33 -21.97 8.36
CA ALA A 71 10.51 -23.12 7.48
C ALA A 71 9.16 -23.69 6.99
N GLU A 72 8.18 -23.82 7.89
CA GLU A 72 6.83 -24.27 7.53
C GLU A 72 6.12 -23.29 6.57
N ALA A 73 6.19 -22.00 6.86
CA ALA A 73 5.59 -20.97 6.02
C ALA A 73 6.20 -20.92 4.62
N VAL A 74 7.52 -20.99 4.52
CA VAL A 74 8.25 -20.98 3.25
C VAL A 74 7.94 -22.22 2.42
N GLN A 75 7.90 -23.41 3.04
CA GLN A 75 7.47 -24.62 2.32
C GLN A 75 6.06 -24.43 1.74
N ARG A 76 5.13 -23.86 2.52
CA ARG A 76 3.77 -23.57 2.05
C ARG A 76 3.79 -22.60 0.86
N ILE A 77 4.47 -21.46 0.98
CA ILE A 77 4.59 -20.45 -0.08
C ILE A 77 5.11 -21.11 -1.36
N ARG A 78 6.25 -21.81 -1.30
CA ARG A 78 6.87 -22.46 -2.47
C ARG A 78 5.96 -23.48 -3.14
N THR A 79 5.15 -24.22 -2.37
CA THR A 79 4.22 -25.22 -2.91
C THR A 79 2.94 -24.64 -3.49
N GLN A 80 2.55 -23.43 -3.09
CA GLN A 80 1.25 -22.84 -3.42
C GLN A 80 1.35 -21.60 -4.33
N LEU A 81 2.54 -21.26 -4.86
CA LEU A 81 2.80 -20.05 -5.66
C LEU A 81 1.80 -19.75 -6.79
N THR A 82 1.11 -20.76 -7.34
CA THR A 82 0.14 -20.57 -8.43
C THR A 82 -1.29 -20.33 -7.95
N GLU A 83 -1.58 -20.58 -6.68
CA GLU A 83 -2.91 -20.47 -6.10
C GLU A 83 -3.16 -19.08 -5.51
N TRP A 84 -4.43 -18.72 -5.34
CA TRP A 84 -4.76 -17.54 -4.55
C TRP A 84 -4.54 -17.84 -3.05
N PRO A 85 -3.95 -16.94 -2.25
CA PRO A 85 -3.48 -15.60 -2.64
C PRO A 85 -2.03 -15.55 -3.14
N HIS A 86 -1.24 -16.62 -3.03
CA HIS A 86 0.21 -16.63 -3.32
C HIS A 86 0.60 -16.17 -4.73
N ARG A 87 -0.25 -16.40 -5.74
CA ARG A 87 0.00 -15.92 -7.12
C ARG A 87 0.06 -14.40 -7.20
N HIS A 88 -0.74 -13.69 -6.40
CA HIS A 88 -0.76 -12.23 -6.37
C HIS A 88 0.48 -11.69 -5.65
N LEU A 89 0.96 -12.40 -4.63
CA LEU A 89 2.20 -12.07 -3.91
C LEU A 89 3.42 -12.19 -4.83
N ALA A 90 3.53 -13.31 -5.56
CA ALA A 90 4.64 -13.52 -6.47
C ALA A 90 4.68 -12.48 -7.60
N SER A 91 3.50 -12.05 -8.07
CA SER A 91 3.35 -11.04 -9.11
C SER A 91 3.67 -9.63 -8.58
N ALA A 92 3.12 -9.26 -7.42
CA ALA A 92 3.36 -7.97 -6.78
C ALA A 92 4.81 -7.79 -6.29
N ALA A 93 5.47 -8.87 -5.88
CA ALA A 93 6.89 -8.85 -5.51
C ALA A 93 7.85 -8.93 -6.73
N ASP A 94 7.32 -9.00 -7.95
CA ASP A 94 8.07 -9.11 -9.21
C ASP A 94 9.11 -10.25 -9.25
N TRP A 95 8.75 -11.43 -8.73
CA TRP A 95 9.66 -12.59 -8.73
C TRP A 95 9.85 -13.25 -10.10
N GLY A 96 8.96 -12.95 -11.05
CA GLY A 96 8.90 -13.61 -12.35
C GLY A 96 8.85 -15.14 -12.20
N LYS A 97 9.87 -15.85 -12.72
CA LYS A 97 9.94 -17.33 -12.69
C LYS A 97 10.76 -17.90 -11.55
N GLN A 98 11.50 -17.07 -10.82
CA GLN A 98 12.49 -17.50 -9.84
C GLN A 98 12.30 -16.71 -8.54
N PRO A 99 11.49 -17.23 -7.60
CA PRO A 99 11.37 -16.62 -6.29
C PRO A 99 12.70 -16.69 -5.53
N PRO A 100 12.90 -15.85 -4.50
CA PRO A 100 14.08 -15.89 -3.66
C PRO A 100 14.42 -17.31 -3.16
N ALA A 101 15.70 -17.65 -3.21
CA ALA A 101 16.22 -18.92 -2.70
C ALA A 101 16.40 -18.89 -1.18
N ASP A 102 16.72 -17.71 -0.63
CA ASP A 102 16.80 -17.49 0.81
C ASP A 102 15.39 -17.44 1.42
N ASP A 103 15.19 -18.18 2.51
CA ASP A 103 13.87 -18.41 3.10
C ASP A 103 13.34 -17.18 3.85
N GLU A 104 14.22 -16.44 4.53
CA GLU A 104 13.89 -15.19 5.20
C GLU A 104 13.50 -14.11 4.19
N THR A 105 14.33 -13.92 3.16
CA THR A 105 14.05 -13.01 2.05
C THR A 105 12.73 -13.36 1.37
N LEU A 106 12.50 -14.65 1.06
CA LEU A 106 11.26 -15.09 0.44
C LEU A 106 10.04 -14.70 1.28
N TRP A 107 10.10 -14.97 2.58
CA TRP A 107 8.97 -14.72 3.46
C TRP A 107 8.69 -13.22 3.65
N ILE A 108 9.74 -12.42 3.88
CA ILE A 108 9.64 -10.96 4.05
C ILE A 108 9.02 -10.32 2.82
N GLN A 109 9.52 -10.68 1.63
CA GLN A 109 8.98 -10.18 0.37
C GLN A 109 7.53 -10.63 0.15
N ALA A 110 7.20 -11.89 0.47
CA ALA A 110 5.82 -12.39 0.34
C ALA A 110 4.84 -11.61 1.24
N ALA A 111 5.23 -11.33 2.48
CA ALA A 111 4.38 -10.66 3.46
C ALA A 111 4.19 -9.15 3.16
N GLY A 112 5.18 -8.53 2.51
CA GLY A 112 5.15 -7.11 2.13
C GLY A 112 4.72 -6.84 0.68
N ALA A 113 4.53 -7.88 -0.15
CA ALA A 113 4.39 -7.72 -1.61
C ALA A 113 3.28 -6.76 -2.05
N LEU A 114 2.12 -6.82 -1.38
CA LEU A 114 0.98 -5.94 -1.68
C LEU A 114 1.08 -4.57 -1.03
N VAL A 115 2.04 -4.37 -0.13
CA VAL A 115 2.38 -3.05 0.40
C VAL A 115 3.31 -2.33 -0.58
N SER A 116 4.32 -3.04 -1.09
CA SER A 116 5.29 -2.46 -2.01
C SER A 116 4.75 -2.30 -3.44
N MET A 117 4.00 -3.31 -3.92
CA MET A 117 3.47 -3.38 -5.29
C MET A 117 4.52 -3.10 -6.37
N ASN A 118 5.70 -3.72 -6.25
CA ASN A 118 6.82 -3.54 -7.19
C ASN A 118 6.50 -4.02 -8.60
N GLY A 119 5.64 -5.02 -8.72
CA GLY A 119 5.11 -5.54 -9.99
C GLY A 119 3.59 -5.44 -10.08
N GLU A 120 3.03 -5.90 -11.20
CA GLU A 120 1.57 -5.99 -11.37
C GLU A 120 1.00 -7.00 -10.38
N SER A 121 0.08 -6.60 -9.49
CA SER A 121 -0.44 -7.51 -8.45
C SER A 121 -1.40 -8.56 -9.02
N GLY A 122 -2.01 -8.28 -10.17
CA GLY A 122 -3.07 -9.08 -10.78
C GLY A 122 -4.40 -9.03 -10.02
N LEU A 123 -4.53 -8.17 -9.01
CA LEU A 123 -5.81 -7.84 -8.38
C LEU A 123 -6.68 -7.03 -9.35
N GLY A 124 -7.97 -6.89 -9.04
CA GLY A 124 -8.83 -5.98 -9.77
C GLY A 124 -8.44 -4.52 -9.49
N SER A 125 -8.73 -3.62 -10.43
CA SER A 125 -8.35 -2.20 -10.30
C SER A 125 -8.96 -1.54 -9.06
N HIS A 126 -10.12 -2.00 -8.59
CA HIS A 126 -10.74 -1.47 -7.37
C HIS A 126 -9.96 -1.89 -6.12
N GLU A 127 -9.54 -3.15 -6.05
CA GLU A 127 -8.72 -3.68 -4.97
C GLU A 127 -7.33 -3.03 -4.93
N GLU A 128 -6.67 -2.86 -6.09
CA GLU A 128 -5.38 -2.15 -6.18
C GLU A 128 -5.51 -0.69 -5.72
N THR A 129 -6.52 0.02 -6.22
CA THR A 129 -6.77 1.42 -5.82
C THR A 129 -7.00 1.53 -4.32
N SER A 130 -7.68 0.55 -3.72
CA SER A 130 -7.95 0.53 -2.29
C SER A 130 -6.66 0.34 -1.47
N LEU A 131 -5.77 -0.56 -1.88
CA LEU A 131 -4.47 -0.73 -1.24
C LEU A 131 -3.59 0.51 -1.39
N MET A 132 -3.58 1.12 -2.58
CA MET A 132 -2.84 2.37 -2.85
C MET A 132 -3.38 3.59 -2.09
N THR A 133 -4.58 3.49 -1.50
CA THR A 133 -5.15 4.56 -0.66
C THR A 133 -4.55 4.55 0.74
N LEU A 134 -4.02 3.41 1.20
CA LEU A 134 -3.38 3.33 2.51
C LEU A 134 -2.06 4.10 2.51
N GLN A 135 -1.92 4.97 3.50
CA GLN A 135 -0.71 5.74 3.76
C GLN A 135 0.27 4.93 4.61
N HIS A 136 1.54 5.33 4.63
CA HIS A 136 2.56 4.75 5.54
C HIS A 136 2.08 4.70 6.99
N GLY A 137 1.36 5.72 7.44
CA GLY A 137 0.80 5.80 8.79
C GLY A 137 -0.22 4.70 9.09
N ASP A 138 -1.06 4.34 8.13
CA ASP A 138 -2.04 3.25 8.28
C ASP A 138 -1.32 1.91 8.50
N TRP A 139 -0.35 1.61 7.63
CA TRP A 139 0.46 0.40 7.70
C TRP A 139 1.28 0.32 8.98
N ALA A 140 2.05 1.39 9.27
CA ALA A 140 2.90 1.47 10.44
C ALA A 140 2.06 1.39 11.73
N GLY A 141 0.97 2.15 11.82
CA GLY A 141 0.10 2.16 12.99
C GLY A 141 -0.51 0.79 13.28
N ALA A 142 -1.05 0.13 12.25
CA ALA A 142 -1.60 -1.21 12.40
C ALA A 142 -0.55 -2.23 12.85
N VAL A 143 0.63 -2.25 12.22
CA VAL A 143 1.69 -3.23 12.55
C VAL A 143 2.36 -2.94 13.90
N ILE A 144 2.59 -1.67 14.25
CA ILE A 144 3.08 -1.26 15.58
C ILE A 144 2.09 -1.71 16.67
N GLY A 145 0.81 -1.39 16.48
CA GLY A 145 -0.24 -1.77 17.43
C GLY A 145 -0.32 -3.29 17.58
N LEU A 146 -0.27 -4.03 16.47
CA LEU A 146 -0.34 -5.49 16.46
C LEU A 146 0.85 -6.12 17.16
N ALA A 147 2.07 -5.65 16.87
CA ALA A 147 3.29 -6.13 17.50
C ALA A 147 3.29 -5.85 19.02
N ARG A 148 2.89 -4.65 19.45
CA ARG A 148 2.79 -4.29 20.88
C ARG A 148 1.73 -5.08 21.64
N ALA A 149 0.61 -5.39 21.00
CA ALA A 149 -0.42 -6.23 21.58
C ALA A 149 0.03 -7.70 21.72
N GLY A 150 0.98 -8.13 20.87
CA GLY A 150 1.71 -9.39 21.00
C GLY A 150 1.04 -10.58 20.30
N VAL A 151 1.74 -11.73 20.33
CA VAL A 151 1.28 -12.99 19.74
C VAL A 151 -0.10 -13.39 20.28
N GLY A 152 -0.98 -13.83 19.39
CA GLY A 152 -2.37 -14.19 19.69
C GLY A 152 -3.36 -13.02 19.55
N THR A 153 -2.88 -11.81 19.29
CA THR A 153 -3.74 -10.64 19.02
C THR A 153 -4.55 -10.84 17.76
N ARG A 154 -5.84 -10.52 17.83
CA ARG A 154 -6.79 -10.62 16.72
C ARG A 154 -6.50 -9.52 15.69
N ALA A 155 -6.48 -9.88 14.40
CA ALA A 155 -6.09 -9.01 13.29
C ALA A 155 -7.10 -9.07 12.14
N TRP A 156 -8.39 -8.85 12.43
CA TRP A 156 -9.37 -8.60 11.36
C TRP A 156 -9.23 -7.15 10.89
N ALA A 157 -9.82 -6.83 9.74
CA ALA A 157 -9.73 -5.50 9.15
C ALA A 157 -10.09 -4.38 10.14
N GLU A 158 -11.17 -4.56 10.88
CA GLU A 158 -11.63 -3.62 11.91
C GLU A 158 -10.66 -3.52 13.10
N ASP A 159 -9.96 -4.61 13.44
CA ASP A 159 -8.95 -4.60 14.50
C ASP A 159 -7.70 -3.84 14.04
N LEU A 160 -7.26 -4.05 12.78
CA LEU A 160 -6.11 -3.36 12.20
C LEU A 160 -6.36 -1.85 12.08
N PHE A 161 -7.54 -1.45 11.60
CA PHE A 161 -7.96 -0.05 11.61
C PHE A 161 -7.93 0.54 13.03
N GLN A 162 -8.49 -0.16 14.02
CA GLN A 162 -8.49 0.30 15.41
C GLN A 162 -7.09 0.39 16.03
N LEU A 163 -6.15 -0.43 15.58
CA LEU A 163 -4.75 -0.37 16.00
C LEU A 163 -4.04 0.83 15.36
N ALA A 164 -4.30 1.11 14.09
CA ALA A 164 -3.78 2.30 13.41
C ALA A 164 -4.32 3.60 14.05
N ASP A 165 -5.64 3.70 14.23
CA ASP A 165 -6.34 4.83 14.87
C ASP A 165 -5.86 5.15 16.28
N LYS A 166 -5.42 4.14 17.03
CA LYS A 166 -4.95 4.30 18.43
C LYS A 166 -3.44 4.37 18.54
N CYS A 167 -2.71 4.33 17.44
CA CYS A 167 -1.25 4.35 17.46
C CYS A 167 -0.76 5.76 17.82
N PRO A 168 -0.11 5.97 18.99
CA PRO A 168 0.28 7.31 19.42
C PRO A 168 1.40 7.92 18.58
N GLU A 169 2.11 7.12 17.80
CA GLU A 169 3.14 7.55 16.86
C GLU A 169 2.57 8.14 15.56
N ILE A 170 1.31 7.85 15.22
CA ILE A 170 0.70 8.31 13.97
C ILE A 170 0.02 9.64 14.22
N GLU A 171 0.50 10.69 13.55
CA GLU A 171 -0.10 12.01 13.62
C GLU A 171 -1.34 12.11 12.75
N GLY A 172 -2.38 12.77 13.27
CA GLY A 172 -3.66 12.96 12.59
C GLY A 172 -4.81 12.29 13.33
N SER A 173 -5.99 12.39 12.74
CA SER A 173 -7.18 11.71 13.23
C SER A 173 -8.01 11.28 12.03
N TYR A 174 -8.48 10.04 12.05
CA TYR A 174 -9.39 9.54 11.03
C TYR A 174 -10.75 10.25 11.13
N GLU A 175 -11.27 10.67 9.99
CA GLU A 175 -12.65 11.10 9.84
C GLU A 175 -13.59 9.88 9.80
N ALA A 176 -14.88 10.09 10.01
CA ALA A 176 -15.84 8.99 10.11
C ALA A 176 -15.98 8.20 8.80
N ASP A 177 -15.72 8.84 7.66
CA ASP A 177 -15.77 8.28 6.31
C ASP A 177 -14.46 7.62 5.86
N ASP A 178 -13.34 7.84 6.55
CA ASP A 178 -12.06 7.16 6.27
C ASP A 178 -12.09 5.67 6.62
N ARG A 179 -12.92 5.29 7.60
CA ARG A 179 -12.94 3.95 8.18
C ARG A 179 -13.25 2.85 7.17
N GLU A 180 -14.31 3.00 6.38
CA GLU A 180 -14.79 1.94 5.48
C GLU A 180 -13.76 1.63 4.37
N PRO A 181 -13.17 2.62 3.67
CA PRO A 181 -12.10 2.38 2.70
C PRO A 181 -10.87 1.69 3.31
N ILE A 182 -10.43 2.12 4.50
CA ILE A 182 -9.24 1.56 5.15
C ILE A 182 -9.49 0.13 5.65
N GLU A 183 -10.65 -0.13 6.27
CA GLU A 183 -11.04 -1.50 6.65
C GLU A 183 -11.14 -2.40 5.41
N PHE A 184 -11.68 -1.91 4.29
CA PHE A 184 -11.72 -2.68 3.05
C PHE A 184 -10.31 -3.05 2.57
N ALA A 185 -9.39 -2.09 2.54
CA ALA A 185 -8.00 -2.33 2.15
C ALA A 185 -7.28 -3.33 3.08
N PHE A 186 -7.42 -3.19 4.40
CA PHE A 186 -6.91 -4.21 5.34
C PHE A 186 -7.58 -5.57 5.15
N GLY A 187 -8.86 -5.60 4.77
CA GLY A 187 -9.58 -6.83 4.43
C GLY A 187 -8.95 -7.62 3.28
N LEU A 188 -8.26 -6.95 2.35
CA LEU A 188 -7.49 -7.59 1.27
C LEU A 188 -6.18 -8.21 1.79
N MET A 189 -5.58 -7.62 2.81
CA MET A 189 -4.30 -8.06 3.38
C MET A 189 -4.42 -9.21 4.37
N VAL A 190 -5.50 -9.26 5.14
CA VAL A 190 -5.67 -10.29 6.18
C VAL A 190 -5.54 -11.72 5.61
N PRO A 191 -6.19 -12.10 4.50
CA PRO A 191 -6.01 -13.42 3.90
C PRO A 191 -4.59 -13.68 3.38
N VAL A 192 -3.89 -12.62 2.97
CA VAL A 192 -2.50 -12.69 2.51
C VAL A 192 -1.57 -13.00 3.69
N TRP A 193 -1.71 -12.26 4.78
CA TRP A 193 -0.94 -12.48 6.01
C TRP A 193 -1.25 -13.84 6.65
N GLU A 194 -2.50 -14.31 6.56
CA GLU A 194 -2.87 -15.68 6.95
C GLU A 194 -2.17 -16.73 6.06
N ALA A 195 -2.18 -16.56 4.74
CA ALA A 195 -1.60 -17.51 3.79
C ALA A 195 -0.07 -17.65 3.91
N VAL A 196 0.64 -16.57 4.27
CA VAL A 196 2.09 -16.60 4.55
C VAL A 196 2.41 -16.97 6.01
N GLY A 197 1.40 -17.21 6.85
CA GLY A 197 1.58 -17.63 8.25
C GLY A 197 1.97 -16.51 9.21
N ALA A 198 1.83 -15.25 8.82
CA ALA A 198 1.90 -14.12 9.76
C ALA A 198 0.70 -14.11 10.71
N LEU A 199 -0.45 -14.60 10.24
CA LEU A 199 -1.64 -14.87 11.04
C LEU A 199 -1.97 -16.37 11.05
N ASP A 200 -2.61 -16.85 12.12
CA ASP A 200 -3.16 -18.21 12.20
C ASP A 200 -4.56 -18.31 11.55
N GLU A 201 -5.15 -19.51 11.58
CA GLU A 201 -6.50 -19.81 11.04
C GLU A 201 -7.65 -19.05 11.74
N HIS A 202 -7.36 -18.37 12.86
CA HIS A 202 -8.29 -17.51 13.58
C HIS A 202 -7.97 -16.03 13.39
N ARG A 203 -7.08 -15.72 12.43
CA ARG A 203 -6.56 -14.39 12.12
C ARG A 203 -5.94 -13.74 13.35
N ARG A 204 -5.14 -14.52 14.08
CA ARG A 204 -4.35 -14.03 15.21
C ARG A 204 -2.89 -14.00 14.87
N LEU A 205 -2.19 -12.97 15.37
CA LEU A 205 -0.76 -12.79 15.16
C LEU A 205 0.02 -14.01 15.63
N THR A 206 0.82 -14.60 14.76
CA THR A 206 1.72 -15.71 15.10
C THR A 206 3.07 -15.18 15.59
N PRO A 207 3.96 -16.01 16.17
CA PRO A 207 5.33 -15.62 16.44
C PRO A 207 6.07 -15.13 15.19
N LEU A 208 5.81 -15.77 14.03
CA LEU A 208 6.40 -15.40 12.75
C LEU A 208 5.90 -14.04 12.28
N GLY A 209 4.60 -13.77 12.37
CA GLY A 209 4.04 -12.45 12.05
C GLY A 209 4.54 -11.35 12.98
N HIS A 210 4.64 -11.64 14.28
CA HIS A 210 5.16 -10.69 15.27
C HIS A 210 6.61 -10.28 14.98
N TRP A 211 7.45 -11.24 14.59
CA TRP A 211 8.83 -10.96 14.17
C TRP A 211 8.89 -10.29 12.79
N GLY A 212 8.10 -10.77 11.84
CA GLY A 212 8.35 -10.53 10.43
C GLY A 212 7.53 -9.41 9.79
N LEU A 213 6.33 -9.08 10.29
CA LEU A 213 5.52 -8.00 9.67
C LEU A 213 6.21 -6.63 9.68
N PRO A 214 6.87 -6.19 10.77
CA PRO A 214 7.64 -4.95 10.74
C PRO A 214 8.80 -4.98 9.73
N ARG A 215 9.44 -6.15 9.55
CA ARG A 215 10.51 -6.34 8.55
C ARG A 215 9.96 -6.31 7.12
N ALA A 216 8.78 -6.86 6.90
CA ALA A 216 8.09 -6.84 5.63
C ALA A 216 7.67 -5.43 5.20
N LEU A 217 7.20 -4.60 6.15
CA LEU A 217 6.95 -3.18 5.87
C LEU A 217 8.24 -2.43 5.57
N ALA A 218 9.30 -2.66 6.36
CA ALA A 218 10.57 -2.00 6.11
C ALA A 218 11.13 -2.33 4.71
N TRP A 219 11.05 -3.60 4.30
CA TRP A 219 11.42 -4.01 2.96
C TRP A 219 10.53 -3.36 1.87
N ALA A 220 9.22 -3.25 2.12
CA ALA A 220 8.28 -2.65 1.17
C ALA A 220 8.55 -1.15 0.92
N TRP A 221 9.28 -0.50 1.83
CA TRP A 221 9.72 0.91 1.76
C TRP A 221 11.21 1.03 1.46
N ASP A 222 11.77 0.05 0.73
CA ASP A 222 13.18 0.00 0.32
C ASP A 222 14.20 0.13 1.47
N GLY A 223 13.79 -0.24 2.69
CA GLY A 223 14.60 -0.21 3.91
C GLY A 223 14.84 -1.59 4.53
N SER A 224 15.49 -1.58 5.68
CA SER A 224 15.76 -2.79 6.48
C SER A 224 15.52 -2.49 7.95
N LEU A 225 14.70 -3.27 8.64
CA LEU A 225 14.45 -3.04 10.06
C LEU A 225 15.71 -3.28 10.92
N ASP A 226 16.60 -4.18 10.48
CA ASP A 226 17.72 -4.70 11.26
C ASP A 226 19.05 -3.96 11.01
N GLU A 227 19.13 -3.16 9.95
CA GLU A 227 20.30 -2.34 9.62
C GLU A 227 20.02 -0.89 10.03
N GLY A 228 20.73 -0.40 11.06
CA GLY A 228 20.73 0.99 11.52
C GLY A 228 22.10 1.63 11.44
#